data_AF-A0A7S4HXN4-F1
#
_entry.id   AF-A0A7S4HXN4-F1
#
_cell.length_a   1.000
_cell.length_b   1.000
_cell.length_c   1.000
_cell.angle_alpha   90.00
_cell.angle_beta   90.00
_cell.angle_gamma   90.00
#
_symmetry.space_group_name_H-M   'P 1'
#
loop_
_entity.id
_entity.type
_entity.pdbx_description
1 polymer ?
#
loop_
_entity_poly.entity_id
_entity_poly.type
_entity_poly.pdbx_seq_one_letter_code
_entity_poly.pdbx_strand_id
1 'polypeptide(L)'
;SAFSVSVFASASSSSSVAAAAAAAGTADSSGGKGDAIAATTNRTRIGLRPTAAEAFPHLLDFIYSPPNNAAPVAGLCTANAVALRHLASCFGVRELFNAVTSFVKRDLRADTAPSYLVESDAYGHEKLVEASAKVCAEHFETIKLSKIVVLGPTLFRRVVRSPHLKCDSEVLSARVASYCRCRPGGVGVDVLVGLTGADVMPRVAPEEALFYIHLLSVLGMELPDRRGGEGG
;
A
#
# COMPACT_ATOMS: atom_id res chain seq x y z
N SER A 1 -6.21 -15.62 -36.67
CA SER A 1 -6.55 -15.61 -35.24
C SER A 1 -6.20 -14.25 -34.70
N ALA A 2 -7.19 -13.38 -34.49
CA ALA A 2 -6.99 -12.00 -34.06
C ALA A 2 -7.10 -11.95 -32.53
N PHE A 3 -5.98 -11.72 -31.85
CA PHE A 3 -5.93 -11.53 -30.40
C PHE A 3 -6.20 -10.05 -30.12
N SER A 4 -7.41 -9.75 -29.61
CA SER A 4 -7.77 -8.38 -29.21
C SER A 4 -7.85 -8.31 -27.70
N VAL A 5 -6.93 -7.57 -27.08
CA VAL A 5 -6.92 -7.29 -25.64
C VAL A 5 -7.52 -5.90 -25.45
N SER A 6 -8.70 -5.83 -24.85
CA SER A 6 -9.29 -4.57 -24.40
C SER A 6 -9.06 -4.43 -22.90
N VAL A 7 -8.22 -3.47 -22.50
CA VAL A 7 -8.02 -3.06 -21.11
C VAL A 7 -9.00 -1.93 -20.81
N PHE A 8 -9.91 -2.14 -19.87
CA PHE A 8 -10.78 -1.08 -19.36
C PHE A 8 -10.30 -0.67 -17.96
N ALA A 9 -9.94 0.60 -17.80
CA ALA A 9 -9.70 1.20 -16.49
C ALA A 9 -11.06 1.49 -15.83
N SER A 10 -11.31 0.91 -14.66
CA SER A 10 -12.49 1.23 -13.86
C SER A 10 -12.11 2.14 -12.70
N ALA A 11 -12.76 3.29 -12.62
CA ALA A 11 -12.61 4.24 -11.53
C ALA A 11 -13.67 4.01 -10.45
N SER A 12 -13.16 4.03 -9.21
CA SER A 12 -13.81 4.53 -7.98
C SER A 12 -14.74 3.63 -7.15
N SER A 13 -14.44 3.72 -5.84
CA SER A 13 -15.36 3.70 -4.68
C SER A 13 -15.74 2.36 -4.03
N SER A 14 -14.98 2.04 -2.98
CA SER A 14 -15.41 1.59 -1.64
C SER A 14 -16.84 1.05 -1.45
N SER A 15 -16.99 -0.25 -1.18
CA SER A 15 -17.47 -0.77 0.12
C SER A 15 -17.73 -2.30 0.07
N SER A 16 -17.05 -3.02 0.97
CA SER A 16 -17.53 -4.15 1.77
C SER A 16 -18.01 -5.48 1.15
N VAL A 17 -17.58 -6.55 1.83
CA VAL A 17 -18.13 -7.91 2.02
C VAL A 17 -18.08 -8.96 0.91
N ALA A 18 -17.14 -9.89 1.10
CA ALA A 18 -17.34 -11.34 1.25
C ALA A 18 -18.26 -12.09 0.27
N ALA A 19 -17.60 -12.98 -0.49
CA ALA A 19 -17.99 -14.36 -0.78
C ALA A 19 -19.47 -14.77 -0.63
N ALA A 20 -20.09 -15.16 -1.75
CA ALA A 20 -20.89 -16.38 -1.83
C ALA A 20 -21.20 -16.73 -3.28
N ALA A 21 -20.94 -17.99 -3.63
CA ALA A 21 -21.55 -18.66 -4.76
C ALA A 21 -23.03 -18.95 -4.43
N ALA A 22 -23.95 -18.65 -5.33
CA ALA A 22 -25.22 -19.37 -5.44
C ALA A 22 -25.94 -18.99 -6.76
N ALA A 23 -26.43 -20.02 -7.42
CA ALA A 23 -27.28 -19.96 -8.59
C ALA A 23 -28.67 -19.37 -8.25
N ALA A 24 -29.26 -18.66 -9.20
CA ALA A 24 -30.71 -18.60 -9.38
C ALA A 24 -31.00 -18.19 -10.83
N GLY A 25 -31.62 -19.11 -11.57
CA GLY A 25 -32.31 -18.78 -12.81
C GLY A 25 -33.67 -18.16 -12.50
N THR A 26 -34.10 -17.24 -13.35
CA THR A 26 -35.50 -17.02 -13.70
C THR A 26 -35.54 -16.28 -15.03
N ALA A 27 -36.37 -16.80 -15.92
CA ALA A 27 -36.57 -16.33 -17.28
C ALA A 27 -37.42 -15.05 -17.32
N ASP A 28 -37.16 -14.18 -18.30
CA ASP A 28 -38.24 -13.51 -19.02
C ASP A 28 -37.81 -13.18 -20.47
N SER A 29 -38.77 -13.29 -21.37
CA SER A 29 -38.67 -13.24 -22.82
C SER A 29 -38.66 -11.82 -23.38
N SER A 30 -37.89 -11.57 -24.44
CA SER A 30 -38.42 -10.94 -25.67
C SER A 30 -37.41 -10.98 -26.80
N GLY A 31 -37.93 -11.25 -28.00
CA GLY A 31 -37.20 -11.67 -29.19
C GLY A 31 -36.34 -10.61 -29.87
N GLY A 32 -35.30 -11.10 -30.54
CA GLY A 32 -34.43 -10.34 -31.44
C GLY A 32 -33.59 -11.31 -32.27
N LYS A 33 -34.16 -11.81 -33.36
CA LYS A 33 -33.59 -12.79 -34.29
C LYS A 33 -32.45 -12.14 -35.09
N GLY A 34 -31.22 -12.49 -34.75
CA GLY A 34 -30.02 -12.20 -35.54
C GLY A 34 -29.09 -13.40 -35.47
N ASP A 35 -29.10 -14.23 -36.51
CA ASP A 35 -28.14 -15.32 -36.69
C ASP A 35 -26.73 -14.73 -36.86
N ALA A 36 -26.01 -14.65 -35.75
CA ALA A 36 -24.56 -14.59 -35.75
C ALA A 36 -24.09 -15.80 -34.94
N ILE A 37 -23.34 -16.68 -35.60
CA ILE A 37 -22.70 -17.85 -35.00
C ILE A 37 -21.90 -17.35 -33.79
N ALA A 38 -22.47 -17.52 -32.60
CA ALA A 38 -21.81 -17.23 -31.35
C ALA A 38 -20.73 -18.29 -31.17
N ALA A 39 -19.56 -18.02 -31.75
CA ALA A 39 -18.33 -18.66 -31.31
C ALA A 39 -18.27 -18.46 -29.80
N THR A 40 -18.49 -19.55 -29.05
CA THR A 40 -18.32 -19.65 -27.61
C THR A 40 -16.85 -19.41 -27.30
N THR A 41 -16.48 -18.13 -27.39
CA THR A 41 -15.14 -17.66 -27.12
C THR A 41 -15.07 -17.61 -25.61
N ASN A 42 -14.48 -18.64 -25.00
CA ASN A 42 -14.22 -18.68 -23.57
C ASN A 42 -13.39 -17.45 -23.18
N ARG A 43 -14.08 -16.38 -22.77
CA ARG A 43 -13.48 -15.09 -22.47
C ARG A 43 -13.29 -15.00 -20.97
N THR A 44 -12.08 -15.26 -20.52
CA THR A 44 -11.68 -15.00 -19.13
C THR A 44 -11.41 -13.50 -18.99
N ARG A 45 -12.13 -12.82 -18.09
CA ARG A 45 -11.88 -11.41 -17.75
C ARG A 45 -11.01 -11.36 -16.51
N ILE A 46 -9.85 -10.70 -16.61
CA ILE A 46 -8.94 -10.49 -15.48
C ILE A 46 -9.04 -9.02 -15.08
N GLY A 47 -9.56 -8.75 -13.88
CA GLY A 47 -9.55 -7.41 -13.30
C GLY A 47 -8.17 -7.11 -12.72
N LEU A 48 -7.49 -6.10 -13.24
CA LEU A 48 -6.21 -5.62 -12.73
C LEU A 48 -6.39 -4.24 -12.10
N ARG A 49 -5.57 -3.95 -11.07
CA ARG A 49 -5.44 -2.59 -10.54
C ARG A 49 -4.83 -1.67 -11.62
N PRO A 50 -5.09 -0.35 -11.59
CA PRO A 50 -4.59 0.58 -12.61
C PRO A 50 -3.06 0.54 -12.74
N THR A 51 -2.32 0.51 -11.63
CA THR A 51 -0.85 0.40 -11.65
C THR A 51 -0.35 -0.94 -12.18
N ALA A 52 -1.11 -2.02 -12.02
CA ALA A 52 -0.82 -3.30 -12.64
C ALA A 52 -1.16 -3.30 -14.14
N ALA A 53 -2.22 -2.60 -14.54
CA ALA A 53 -2.58 -2.46 -15.95
C ALA A 53 -1.49 -1.68 -16.73
N GLU A 54 -0.93 -0.64 -16.14
CA GLU A 54 0.20 0.12 -16.72
C GLU A 54 1.48 -0.73 -16.83
N ALA A 55 1.72 -1.61 -15.86
CA ALA A 55 2.84 -2.54 -15.86
C ALA A 55 2.65 -3.76 -16.79
N PHE A 56 1.43 -3.99 -17.29
CA PHE A 56 1.09 -5.18 -18.06
C PHE A 56 1.80 -5.30 -19.42
N PRO A 57 1.96 -4.23 -20.23
CA PRO A 57 2.72 -4.29 -21.47
C PRO A 57 4.16 -4.77 -21.25
N HIS A 58 4.82 -4.33 -20.18
CA HIS A 58 6.19 -4.75 -19.85
C HIS A 58 6.30 -6.24 -19.51
N LEU A 59 5.25 -6.83 -18.93
CA LEU A 59 5.17 -8.28 -18.74
C LEU A 59 5.09 -9.01 -20.09
N LEU A 60 4.25 -8.52 -21.01
CA LEU A 60 4.11 -9.13 -22.34
C LEU A 60 5.41 -9.02 -23.13
N ASP A 61 6.05 -7.85 -23.10
CA ASP A 61 7.35 -7.64 -23.74
C ASP A 61 8.38 -8.66 -23.22
N PHE A 62 8.38 -8.95 -21.92
CA PHE A 62 9.24 -9.99 -21.35
C PHE A 62 8.90 -11.40 -21.86
N ILE A 63 7.61 -11.76 -21.92
CA ILE A 63 7.15 -13.09 -22.39
C ILE A 63 7.46 -13.30 -23.88
N TYR A 64 7.33 -12.25 -24.69
CA TYR A 64 7.56 -12.32 -26.13
C TYR A 64 9.01 -11.99 -26.53
N SER A 65 9.86 -11.58 -25.57
CA SER A 65 11.28 -11.35 -25.84
C SER A 65 12.02 -12.67 -26.09
N PRO A 66 12.93 -12.71 -27.06
CA PRO A 66 13.71 -13.92 -27.34
C PRO A 66 14.62 -14.26 -26.15
N PRO A 67 14.80 -15.56 -25.82
CA PRO A 67 15.54 -16.01 -24.63
C PRO A 67 17.03 -15.64 -24.63
N ASN A 68 17.56 -15.14 -25.76
CA ASN A 68 18.94 -14.66 -25.88
C ASN A 68 19.12 -13.21 -25.42
N ASN A 69 18.03 -12.46 -25.24
CA ASN A 69 18.06 -11.16 -24.60
C ASN A 69 17.75 -11.36 -23.11
N ALA A 70 18.78 -11.67 -22.32
CA ALA A 70 18.79 -11.46 -20.87
C ALA A 70 18.73 -9.95 -20.52
N ALA A 71 18.03 -9.16 -21.33
CA ALA A 71 17.87 -7.76 -21.12
C ALA A 71 16.99 -7.58 -19.88
N PRO A 72 17.40 -6.74 -18.92
CA PRO A 72 16.50 -6.32 -17.85
C PRO A 72 15.23 -5.78 -18.50
N VAL A 73 14.07 -6.13 -17.93
CA VAL A 73 12.76 -5.64 -18.39
C VAL A 73 12.89 -4.16 -18.75
N ALA A 74 12.77 -3.84 -20.03
CA ALA A 74 12.98 -2.49 -20.50
C ALA A 74 11.97 -1.57 -19.78
N GLY A 75 12.47 -0.64 -18.97
CA GLY A 75 11.62 0.23 -18.15
C GLY A 75 11.34 -0.28 -16.73
N LEU A 76 12.11 -1.23 -16.18
CA LEU A 76 12.00 -1.58 -14.76
C LEU A 76 12.34 -0.35 -13.89
N CYS A 77 11.30 0.24 -13.32
CA CYS A 77 11.38 1.41 -12.44
C CYS A 77 10.79 1.08 -11.08
N THR A 78 11.06 1.95 -10.11
CA THR A 78 10.64 1.78 -8.72
C THR A 78 9.12 1.72 -8.56
N ALA A 79 8.39 2.49 -9.37
CA ALA A 79 6.92 2.54 -9.37
C ALA A 79 6.26 1.30 -10.00
N ASN A 80 6.96 0.60 -10.90
CA ASN A 80 6.38 -0.54 -11.62
C ASN A 80 6.85 -1.88 -11.02
N ALA A 81 7.93 -1.87 -10.22
CA ALA A 81 8.54 -3.09 -9.72
C ALA A 81 7.60 -3.93 -8.83
N VAL A 82 6.81 -3.32 -7.93
CA VAL A 82 5.89 -4.10 -7.08
C VAL A 82 4.73 -4.65 -7.89
N ALA A 83 4.17 -3.84 -8.78
CA ALA A 83 3.09 -4.26 -9.69
C ALA A 83 3.55 -5.42 -10.60
N LEU A 84 4.73 -5.31 -11.20
CA LEU A 84 5.33 -6.37 -12.01
C LEU A 84 5.59 -7.64 -11.22
N ARG A 85 6.02 -7.52 -9.96
CA ARG A 85 6.21 -8.67 -9.08
C ARG A 85 4.90 -9.41 -8.82
N HIS A 86 3.82 -8.68 -8.54
CA HIS A 86 2.49 -9.26 -8.37
C HIS A 86 2.03 -9.94 -9.67
N LEU A 87 2.16 -9.25 -10.81
CA LEU A 87 1.78 -9.80 -12.11
C LEU A 87 2.57 -11.07 -12.44
N ALA A 88 3.88 -11.08 -12.23
CA ALA A 88 4.72 -12.26 -12.41
C ALA A 88 4.25 -13.43 -11.54
N SER A 89 3.81 -13.15 -10.30
CA SER A 89 3.23 -14.16 -9.41
C SER A 89 1.86 -14.66 -9.90
N CYS A 90 1.02 -13.80 -10.48
CA CYS A 90 -0.29 -14.18 -11.01
C CYS A 90 -0.20 -15.02 -12.27
N PHE A 91 0.72 -14.69 -13.17
CA PHE A 91 0.91 -15.40 -14.44
C PHE A 91 1.91 -16.55 -14.36
N GLY A 92 2.57 -16.73 -13.20
CA GLY A 92 3.51 -17.84 -12.97
C GLY A 92 4.87 -17.67 -13.64
N VAL A 93 5.27 -16.45 -14.00
CA VAL A 93 6.55 -16.17 -14.68
C VAL A 93 7.66 -16.04 -13.64
N ARG A 94 8.26 -17.19 -13.28
CA ARG A 94 9.26 -17.28 -12.18
C ARG A 94 10.53 -16.47 -12.44
N GLU A 95 11.00 -16.41 -13.68
CA GLU A 95 12.22 -15.68 -14.05
C GLU A 95 12.05 -14.18 -13.83
N LEU A 96 10.93 -13.62 -14.29
CA LEU A 96 10.57 -12.23 -14.06
C LEU A 96 10.41 -11.94 -12.56
N PHE A 97 9.72 -12.82 -11.82
CA PHE A 97 9.56 -12.67 -10.38
C PHE A 97 10.92 -12.59 -9.66
N ASN A 98 11.87 -13.44 -10.02
CA ASN A 98 13.21 -13.45 -9.45
C ASN A 98 14.01 -12.19 -9.83
N ALA A 99 13.95 -11.78 -11.10
CA ALA A 99 14.60 -10.58 -11.60
C ALA A 99 14.11 -9.33 -10.86
N VAL A 100 12.79 -9.15 -10.79
CA VAL A 100 12.16 -8.02 -10.09
C VAL A 100 12.44 -8.07 -8.59
N THR A 101 12.38 -9.24 -7.96
CA THR A 101 12.72 -9.37 -6.53
C THR A 101 14.18 -9.01 -6.27
N SER A 102 15.10 -9.36 -7.16
CA SER A 102 16.51 -8.98 -7.05
C SER A 102 16.71 -7.47 -7.22
N PHE A 103 15.95 -6.83 -8.12
CA PHE A 103 15.95 -5.38 -8.31
C PHE A 103 15.44 -4.66 -7.07
N VAL A 104 14.27 -5.06 -6.54
CA VAL A 104 13.69 -4.46 -5.32
C VAL A 104 14.67 -4.57 -4.15
N LYS A 105 15.35 -5.72 -3.97
CA LYS A 105 16.36 -5.87 -2.91
C LYS A 105 17.55 -4.92 -3.07
N ARG A 106 17.97 -4.60 -4.30
CA ARG A 106 19.09 -3.68 -4.57
C ARG A 106 18.69 -2.21 -4.47
N ASP A 107 17.44 -1.91 -4.81
CA ASP A 107 16.90 -0.56 -4.86
C ASP A 107 16.22 -0.13 -3.55
N LEU A 108 16.07 -1.02 -2.58
CA LEU A 108 15.49 -0.72 -1.27
C LEU A 108 16.41 0.24 -0.49
N ARG A 109 16.12 1.54 -0.60
CA ARG A 109 16.84 2.64 0.06
C ARG A 109 15.84 3.51 0.83
N ALA A 110 16.34 4.37 1.72
CA ALA A 110 15.50 5.27 2.53
C ALA A 110 14.54 6.13 1.69
N ASP A 111 14.97 6.58 0.50
CA ASP A 111 14.15 7.43 -0.38
C ASP A 111 13.03 6.67 -1.11
N THR A 112 13.26 5.40 -1.45
CA THR A 112 12.35 4.56 -2.24
C THR A 112 11.44 3.70 -1.36
N ALA A 113 11.88 3.36 -0.15
CA ALA A 113 11.17 2.49 0.78
C ALA A 113 9.73 2.92 1.10
N PRO A 114 9.40 4.23 1.29
CA PRO A 114 8.02 4.64 1.53
C PRO A 114 7.09 4.35 0.34
N SER A 115 7.60 4.44 -0.89
CA SER A 115 6.82 4.17 -2.10
C SER A 115 6.56 2.66 -2.23
N TYR A 116 7.61 1.85 -2.00
CA TYR A 116 7.48 0.40 -1.95
C TYR A 116 6.54 -0.08 -0.85
N LEU A 117 6.51 0.58 0.31
CA LEU A 117 5.61 0.22 1.41
C LEU A 117 4.14 0.41 1.02
N VAL A 118 3.79 1.53 0.39
CA VAL A 118 2.41 1.80 -0.07
C VAL A 118 1.98 0.82 -1.14
N GLU A 119 2.84 0.55 -2.13
CA GLU A 119 2.50 -0.39 -3.20
C GLU A 119 2.44 -1.83 -2.69
N SER A 120 3.34 -2.24 -1.81
CA SER A 120 3.33 -3.61 -1.27
C SER A 120 2.14 -3.90 -0.39
N ASP A 121 1.66 -2.92 0.38
CA ASP A 121 0.40 -3.00 1.13
C ASP A 121 -0.80 -3.12 0.18
N ALA A 122 -0.82 -2.30 -0.87
CA ALA A 122 -1.82 -2.35 -1.94
C ALA A 122 -1.91 -3.73 -2.65
N TYR A 123 -0.81 -4.45 -2.73
CA TYR A 123 -0.72 -5.76 -3.38
C TYR A 123 -0.68 -6.94 -2.39
N GLY A 124 -0.78 -6.69 -1.08
CA GLY A 124 -0.79 -7.73 -0.05
C GLY A 124 0.54 -8.49 0.10
N HIS A 125 1.67 -7.87 -0.22
CA HIS A 125 2.99 -8.49 -0.14
C HIS A 125 3.64 -8.29 1.24
N GLU A 126 3.17 -9.01 2.26
CA GLU A 126 3.61 -8.86 3.66
C GLU A 126 5.15 -8.88 3.86
N LYS A 127 5.86 -9.80 3.21
CA LYS A 127 7.34 -9.88 3.32
C LYS A 127 8.04 -8.61 2.83
N LEU A 128 7.47 -7.95 1.82
CA LEU A 128 8.02 -6.71 1.28
C LEU A 128 7.61 -5.52 2.14
N VAL A 129 6.40 -5.55 2.71
CA VAL A 129 5.92 -4.57 3.70
C VAL A 129 6.84 -4.55 4.91
N GLU A 130 7.17 -5.71 5.48
CA GLU A 130 8.08 -5.83 6.63
C GLU A 130 9.49 -5.35 6.33
N ALA A 131 10.06 -5.76 5.18
CA ALA A 131 11.39 -5.31 4.77
C ALA A 131 11.45 -3.80 4.53
N SER A 132 10.44 -3.24 3.86
CA SER A 132 10.36 -1.80 3.59
C SER A 132 10.12 -1.01 4.88
N ALA A 133 9.27 -1.51 5.78
CA ALA A 133 9.03 -0.89 7.08
C ALA A 133 10.30 -0.87 7.94
N LYS A 134 11.09 -1.95 7.93
CA LYS A 134 12.38 -2.01 8.61
C LYS A 134 13.35 -0.94 8.09
N VAL A 135 13.53 -0.84 6.78
CA VAL A 135 14.41 0.18 6.18
C VAL A 135 13.90 1.60 6.46
N CYS A 136 12.58 1.80 6.44
CA CYS A 136 11.97 3.08 6.82
C CYS A 136 12.25 3.43 8.29
N ALA A 137 12.22 2.47 9.20
CA ALA A 137 12.45 2.69 10.62
C ALA A 137 13.92 2.96 10.96
N GLU A 138 14.85 2.29 10.26
CA GLU A 138 16.30 2.51 10.43
C GLU A 138 16.73 3.90 9.95
N HIS A 139 16.06 4.44 8.93
CA HIS A 139 16.40 5.72 8.29
C HIS A 139 15.33 6.79 8.52
N PHE A 140 14.47 6.63 9.53
CA PHE A 140 13.31 7.50 9.72
C PHE A 140 13.67 8.98 9.87
N GLU A 141 14.85 9.27 10.44
CA GLU A 141 15.39 10.62 10.60
C GLU A 141 15.75 11.29 9.27
N THR A 142 16.31 10.52 8.32
CA THR A 142 16.82 11.05 7.05
C THR A 142 15.74 11.14 5.97
N ILE A 143 14.61 10.45 6.14
CA ILE A 143 13.52 10.45 5.17
C ILE A 143 12.82 11.82 5.15
N LYS A 144 12.60 12.34 3.93
CA LYS A 144 11.86 13.59 3.70
C LYS A 144 10.40 13.43 4.11
N LEU A 145 9.88 14.42 4.85
CA LEU A 145 8.47 14.49 5.26
C LEU A 145 7.50 14.34 4.08
N SER A 146 7.83 14.86 2.90
CA SER A 146 7.01 14.73 1.68
C SER A 146 6.72 13.29 1.28
N LYS A 147 7.62 12.34 1.60
CA LYS A 147 7.43 10.90 1.32
C LYS A 147 6.68 10.20 2.45
N ILE A 148 6.85 10.65 3.68
CA ILE A 148 6.13 10.15 4.85
C ILE A 148 4.65 10.50 4.78
N VAL A 149 4.31 11.71 4.31
CA VAL A 149 2.91 12.15 4.14
C VAL A 149 2.13 11.30 3.14
N VAL A 150 2.79 10.60 2.23
CA VAL A 150 2.14 9.65 1.30
C VAL A 150 1.68 8.38 2.06
N LEU A 151 2.37 7.99 3.13
CA LEU A 151 2.03 6.80 3.90
C LEU A 151 0.65 6.93 4.54
N GLY A 152 -0.14 5.86 4.46
CA GLY A 152 -1.38 5.73 5.22
C GLY A 152 -1.13 5.74 6.73
N PRO A 153 -2.10 6.17 7.55
CA PRO A 153 -1.95 6.23 9.01
C PRO A 153 -1.68 4.85 9.64
N THR A 154 -2.23 3.79 9.05
CA THR A 154 -2.01 2.39 9.45
C THR A 154 -0.57 1.94 9.18
N LEU A 155 -0.05 2.24 7.99
CA LEU A 155 1.33 1.93 7.59
C LEU A 155 2.34 2.72 8.43
N PHE A 156 2.05 4.00 8.66
CA PHE A 156 2.88 4.85 9.50
C PHE A 156 2.97 4.30 10.93
N ARG A 157 1.86 3.87 11.53
CA ARG A 157 1.85 3.17 12.83
C ARG A 157 2.68 1.88 12.80
N ARG A 158 2.66 1.12 11.71
CA ARG A 158 3.46 -0.11 11.56
C ARG A 158 4.96 0.18 11.51
N VAL A 159 5.38 1.26 10.84
CA VAL A 159 6.78 1.71 10.82
C VAL A 159 7.23 2.18 12.21
N VAL A 160 6.41 3.00 12.87
CA VAL A 160 6.75 3.60 14.16
C VAL A 160 6.80 2.56 15.29
N ARG A 161 5.98 1.51 15.23
CA ARG A 161 6.00 0.40 16.21
C ARG A 161 7.07 -0.66 15.94
N SER A 162 7.86 -0.51 14.89
CA SER A 162 8.86 -1.52 14.56
C SER A 162 10.06 -1.45 15.55
N PRO A 163 10.61 -2.61 15.95
CA PRO A 163 11.70 -2.68 16.95
C PRO A 163 13.04 -2.16 16.43
N HIS A 164 13.11 -1.80 15.15
CA HIS A 164 14.32 -1.30 14.48
C HIS A 164 14.34 0.23 14.36
N LEU A 165 13.38 0.92 15.00
CA LEU A 165 13.34 2.37 15.01
C LEU A 165 14.57 2.92 15.73
N LYS A 166 15.45 3.56 14.97
CA LYS A 166 16.61 4.31 15.48
C LYS A 166 16.31 5.78 15.32
N CYS A 167 15.54 6.35 16.24
CA CYS A 167 15.25 7.78 16.29
C CYS A 167 15.16 8.25 17.73
N ASP A 168 15.67 9.45 17.97
CA ASP A 168 15.46 10.14 19.23
C ASP A 168 13.98 10.49 19.39
N SER A 169 13.44 10.28 20.58
CA SER A 169 12.01 10.47 20.86
C SER A 169 11.53 11.89 20.55
N GLU A 170 12.39 12.89 20.71
CA GLU A 170 12.09 14.29 20.41
C GLU A 170 11.91 14.51 18.90
N VAL A 171 12.81 13.97 18.07
CA VAL A 171 12.73 14.06 16.60
C VAL A 171 11.51 13.28 16.08
N LEU A 172 11.23 12.11 16.65
CA LEU A 172 10.03 11.35 16.35
C LEU A 172 8.77 12.18 16.63
N SER A 173 8.71 12.84 17.80
CA SER A 173 7.56 13.67 18.18
C SER A 173 7.33 14.83 17.23
N ALA A 174 8.39 15.51 16.76
CA ALA A 174 8.27 16.60 15.80
C ALA A 174 7.82 16.11 14.41
N ARG A 175 8.28 14.93 13.99
CA ARG A 175 7.89 14.31 12.71
C ARG A 175 6.44 13.82 12.72
N VAL A 176 5.99 13.20 13.81
CA VAL A 176 4.60 12.78 13.98
C VAL A 176 3.68 14.02 13.98
N ALA A 177 4.05 15.09 14.68
CA ALA A 177 3.28 16.34 14.68
C ALA A 177 3.19 16.94 13.28
N SER A 178 4.32 16.99 12.55
CA SER A 178 4.36 17.45 11.16
C SER A 178 3.51 16.58 10.23
N TYR A 179 3.48 15.26 10.42
CA TYR A 179 2.61 14.36 9.68
C TYR A 179 1.13 14.64 9.95
N CYS A 180 0.75 14.85 11.23
CA CYS A 180 -0.60 15.22 11.62
C CYS A 180 -1.04 16.57 11.01
N ARG A 181 -0.14 17.56 10.96
CA ARG A 181 -0.41 18.86 10.30
C ARG A 181 -0.73 18.71 8.82
N CYS A 182 -0.05 17.78 8.12
CA CYS A 182 -0.30 17.52 6.71
C CYS A 182 -1.58 16.70 6.44
N ARG A 183 -2.21 16.12 7.48
CA ARG A 183 -3.43 15.30 7.36
C ARG A 183 -4.48 15.64 8.44
N PRO A 184 -5.11 16.83 8.36
CA PRO A 184 -6.03 17.31 9.40
C PRO A 184 -7.30 16.47 9.61
N GLY A 185 -7.67 15.58 8.67
CA GLY A 185 -8.86 14.73 8.78
C GLY A 185 -8.63 13.22 8.65
N GLY A 186 -7.36 12.78 8.57
CA GLY A 186 -7.01 11.38 8.28
C GLY A 186 -6.44 10.59 9.46
N VAL A 187 -6.20 11.25 10.61
CA VAL A 187 -5.58 10.62 11.78
C VAL A 187 -6.67 10.36 12.82
N GLY A 188 -7.14 9.12 12.88
CA GLY A 188 -8.05 8.68 13.93
C GLY A 188 -7.37 8.67 15.30
N VAL A 189 -8.18 8.80 16.35
CA VAL A 189 -7.75 8.76 17.75
C VAL A 189 -6.91 7.52 18.06
N ASP A 190 -7.33 6.36 17.57
CA ASP A 190 -6.62 5.08 17.76
C ASP A 190 -5.22 5.05 17.15
N VAL A 191 -5.03 5.81 16.07
CA VAL A 191 -3.72 5.95 15.43
C VAL A 191 -2.86 6.87 16.26
N LEU A 192 -3.41 8.00 16.72
CA LEU A 192 -2.69 8.96 17.54
C LEU A 192 -2.25 8.33 18.88
N VAL A 193 -3.18 7.73 19.64
CA VAL A 193 -2.87 6.99 20.88
C VAL A 193 -1.85 5.89 20.62
N GLY A 194 -1.97 5.21 19.47
CA GLY A 194 -1.04 4.16 19.07
C GLY A 194 0.38 4.64 18.72
N LEU A 195 0.55 5.93 18.43
CA LEU A 195 1.81 6.61 18.11
C LEU A 195 2.38 7.37 19.33
N THR A 196 1.52 7.93 20.18
CA THR A 196 1.89 8.72 21.36
C THR A 196 1.97 7.90 22.64
N GLY A 197 1.93 6.57 22.55
CA GLY A 197 2.10 5.70 23.71
C GLY A 197 3.48 5.89 24.36
N ALA A 198 3.53 5.81 25.69
CA ALA A 198 4.76 5.99 26.47
C ALA A 198 5.89 5.03 26.06
N ASP A 199 5.54 3.85 25.52
CA ASP A 199 6.49 2.85 25.02
C ASP A 199 7.21 3.29 23.73
N VAL A 200 6.57 4.13 22.94
CA VAL A 200 7.04 4.56 21.61
C VAL A 200 7.62 5.98 21.66
N MET A 201 6.98 6.86 22.43
CA MET A 201 7.34 8.26 22.54
C MET A 201 7.39 8.70 24.02
N PRO A 202 8.44 8.29 24.77
CA PRO A 202 8.57 8.60 26.20
C PRO A 202 8.88 10.08 26.47
N ARG A 203 9.44 10.79 25.48
CA ARG A 203 9.73 12.24 25.55
C ARG A 203 9.12 12.94 24.35
N VAL A 204 8.30 13.95 24.63
CA VAL A 204 7.67 14.81 23.62
C VAL A 204 8.42 16.13 23.58
N ALA A 205 8.75 16.62 22.39
CA ALA A 205 9.36 17.93 22.24
C ALA A 205 8.43 19.02 22.81
N PRO A 206 8.94 19.94 23.64
CA PRO A 206 8.11 20.95 24.31
C PRO A 206 7.41 21.88 23.32
N GLU A 207 8.03 22.13 22.17
CA GLU A 207 7.49 22.97 21.09
C GLU A 207 6.23 22.36 20.46
N GLU A 208 6.13 21.03 20.46
CA GLU A 208 5.05 20.28 19.81
C GLU A 208 4.01 19.78 20.83
N ALA A 209 4.32 19.84 22.13
CA ALA A 209 3.43 19.42 23.20
C ALA A 209 2.08 20.17 23.18
N LEU A 210 2.10 21.48 22.95
CA LEU A 210 0.88 22.29 22.83
C LEU A 210 0.02 21.85 21.64
N PHE A 211 0.65 21.50 20.52
CA PHE A 211 -0.06 21.00 19.35
C PHE A 211 -0.76 19.67 19.63
N TYR A 212 -0.09 18.73 20.31
CA TYR A 212 -0.70 17.46 20.71
C TYR A 212 -1.88 17.66 21.66
N ILE A 213 -1.77 18.56 22.65
CA ILE A 213 -2.87 18.87 23.57
C ILE A 213 -4.06 19.44 22.80
N HIS A 214 -3.82 20.38 21.89
CA HIS A 214 -4.89 20.94 21.05
C HIS A 214 -5.53 19.88 20.16
N LEU A 215 -4.73 19.01 19.53
CA LEU A 215 -5.20 17.93 18.68
C LEU A 215 -6.07 16.92 19.44
N LEU A 216 -5.66 16.53 20.65
CA LEU A 216 -6.43 15.64 21.52
C LEU A 216 -7.76 16.27 21.95
N SER A 217 -7.75 17.56 22.27
CA SER A 217 -8.96 18.31 22.63
C SER A 217 -9.95 18.40 21.45
N VAL A 218 -9.46 18.67 20.23
CA VAL A 218 -10.29 18.70 19.01
C VAL A 218 -10.86 17.33 18.68
N LEU A 219 -10.12 16.26 18.93
CA LEU A 219 -10.54 14.89 18.70
C LEU A 219 -11.47 14.34 19.80
N GLY A 220 -11.81 15.14 20.82
CA GLY A 220 -12.75 14.75 21.88
C GLY A 220 -12.17 13.70 22.84
N MET A 221 -10.85 13.57 22.92
CA MET A 221 -10.23 12.78 23.98
C MET A 221 -10.31 13.55 25.29
N GLU A 222 -11.28 13.23 26.13
CA GLU A 222 -11.17 13.52 27.55
C GLU A 222 -9.96 12.77 28.09
N LEU A 223 -9.00 13.51 28.68
CA LEU A 223 -7.96 12.88 29.47
C LEU A 223 -8.65 11.98 30.50
N PRO A 224 -8.18 10.74 30.72
CA PRO A 224 -8.72 9.90 31.78
C PRO A 224 -8.65 10.70 33.08
N ASP A 225 -9.84 11.04 33.58
CA ASP A 225 -10.01 11.92 34.71
C ASP A 225 -9.25 11.32 35.87
N ARG A 226 -8.22 12.02 36.36
CA ARG A 226 -7.35 11.53 37.45
C ARG A 226 -8.07 11.64 38.81
N ARG A 227 -9.39 11.41 38.82
CA ARG A 227 -10.25 11.23 39.98
C ARG A 227 -10.50 9.74 40.19
N GLY A 228 -9.42 9.04 40.50
CA GLY A 228 -9.43 7.69 41.03
C GLY A 228 -8.38 7.58 42.14
N GLY A 229 -8.38 8.56 43.04
CA GLY A 229 -7.73 8.42 44.33
C GLY A 229 -8.54 7.46 45.19
N GLU A 230 -7.82 6.49 45.75
CA GLU A 230 -8.09 5.83 47.03
C GLU A 230 -9.27 4.82 47.10
N GLY A 231 -8.89 3.58 47.40
CA GLY A 231 -9.81 2.55 47.86
C GLY A 231 -9.08 1.27 48.27
N GLY A 232 -8.45 1.28 49.45
CA GLY A 232 -8.24 0.11 50.32
C GLY A 232 -7.12 -0.85 49.97
#